data_AF-A0A0K2Y0Y8-F1
#
_entry.id   AF-A0A0K2Y0Y8-F1
#
_cell.length_a   1.000
_cell.length_b   1.000
_cell.length_c   1.000
_cell.angle_alpha   90.00
_cell.angle_beta   90.00
_cell.angle_gamma   90.00
#
_symmetry.space_group_name_H-M   'P 1'
#
loop_
_entity.id
_entity.type
_entity.pdbx_description
1 polymer ?
#
loop_
_entity_poly.entity_id
_entity_poly.type
_entity_poly.pdbx_seq_one_letter_code
_entity_poly.pdbx_strand_id
1 'polypeptide(L)'
;MWLGELTNPQIIEHLGFDPNKPVKMVFDGDALKHIEQRHGVDSKLAKNGQPPITSADIAIYPDIINHGDLMKVEDTPKGKYLLIGKQINGYMAVVEVIGTKNNQLTLKTMYKENGKLANAKEFKKSISNHDVADSRPLNTGDSLDTAMDLSKPTTPTLKKQTTAQGKNYLKSLSPEELKKADAQKKHDVSWVRIFQFIFHFWKG
;
A
#
# COMPACT_ATOMS: atom_id res chain seq x y z
N MET A 1 -8.49 9.01 -14.60
CA MET A 1 -8.50 7.68 -15.25
C MET A 1 -8.93 6.61 -14.26
N TRP A 2 -9.53 5.50 -14.70
CA TRP A 2 -9.93 4.37 -13.86
C TRP A 2 -8.89 3.25 -13.94
N LEU A 3 -8.50 2.68 -12.79
CA LEU A 3 -7.33 1.80 -12.66
C LEU A 3 -7.62 0.42 -12.09
N GLY A 4 -8.89 0.14 -11.84
CA GLY A 4 -9.32 -1.10 -11.21
C GLY A 4 -10.34 -0.85 -10.12
N GLU A 5 -10.80 -1.94 -9.53
CA GLU A 5 -11.84 -1.94 -8.51
C GLU A 5 -11.25 -2.19 -7.14
N LEU A 6 -11.76 -1.48 -6.14
CA LEU A 6 -11.51 -1.78 -4.74
C LEU A 6 -12.36 -3.01 -4.38
N THR A 7 -11.68 -4.07 -3.93
CA THR A 7 -12.27 -5.34 -3.52
C THR A 7 -12.06 -5.63 -2.03
N ASN A 8 -11.25 -4.83 -1.33
CA ASN A 8 -11.02 -4.99 0.10
C ASN A 8 -12.29 -4.60 0.90
N PRO A 9 -12.94 -5.55 1.60
CA PRO A 9 -14.21 -5.30 2.27
C PRO A 9 -14.08 -4.37 3.47
N GLN A 10 -12.94 -4.38 4.19
CA GLN A 10 -12.72 -3.51 5.33
C GLN A 10 -12.64 -2.04 4.89
N ILE A 11 -11.97 -1.77 3.77
CA ILE A 11 -11.88 -0.42 3.21
C ILE A 11 -13.26 0.05 2.73
N ILE A 12 -14.02 -0.82 2.06
CA ILE A 12 -15.39 -0.52 1.61
C ILE A 12 -16.27 -0.11 2.78
N GLU A 13 -16.24 -0.89 3.86
CA GLU A 13 -17.01 -0.64 5.08
C GLU A 13 -16.58 0.66 5.77
N HIS A 14 -15.29 0.82 6.07
CA HIS A 14 -14.80 1.99 6.81
C HIS A 14 -15.00 3.31 6.06
N LEU A 15 -14.94 3.28 4.72
CA LEU A 15 -15.19 4.45 3.89
C LEU A 15 -16.68 4.69 3.60
N GLY A 16 -17.56 3.79 4.02
CA GLY A 16 -19.01 3.92 3.83
C GLY A 16 -19.43 3.85 2.37
N PHE A 17 -18.71 3.08 1.55
CA PHE A 17 -19.09 2.85 0.16
C PHE A 17 -20.27 1.89 0.07
N ASP A 18 -21.09 2.04 -0.98
CA ASP A 18 -22.18 1.10 -1.26
C ASP A 18 -21.59 -0.26 -1.71
N PRO A 19 -21.71 -1.34 -0.93
CA PRO A 19 -21.11 -2.63 -1.28
C PRO A 19 -21.78 -3.29 -2.49
N ASN A 20 -22.95 -2.80 -2.92
CA ASN A 20 -23.67 -3.34 -4.08
C ASN A 20 -23.24 -2.71 -5.41
N LYS A 21 -22.31 -1.75 -5.37
CA LYS A 21 -21.80 -1.06 -6.56
C LYS A 21 -20.28 -1.14 -6.61
N PRO A 22 -19.68 -1.33 -7.80
CA PRO A 22 -18.23 -1.31 -7.94
C PRO A 22 -17.64 -0.01 -7.40
N VAL A 23 -16.63 -0.13 -6.54
CA VAL A 23 -15.86 1.02 -6.06
C VAL A 23 -14.67 1.21 -6.98
N LYS A 24 -14.66 2.32 -7.71
CA LYS A 24 -13.62 2.60 -8.72
C LYS A 24 -12.43 3.28 -8.07
N MET A 25 -11.24 2.75 -8.31
CA MET A 25 -10.02 3.46 -7.99
C MET A 25 -9.63 4.38 -9.15
N VAL A 26 -9.52 5.68 -8.87
CA VAL A 26 -9.35 6.70 -9.90
C VAL A 26 -8.21 7.65 -9.58
N PHE A 27 -7.48 8.07 -10.62
CA PHE A 27 -6.49 9.15 -10.52
C PHE A 27 -6.95 10.36 -11.32
N ASP A 28 -6.66 11.55 -10.80
CA ASP A 28 -6.61 12.76 -11.62
C ASP A 28 -5.17 13.04 -12.10
N GLY A 29 -5.04 13.95 -13.07
CA GLY A 29 -3.73 14.34 -13.59
C GLY A 29 -2.88 15.07 -12.56
N ASP A 30 -3.51 15.73 -11.59
CA ASP A 30 -2.83 16.49 -10.54
C ASP A 30 -2.10 15.59 -9.55
N ALA A 31 -2.70 14.46 -9.15
CA ALA A 31 -2.06 13.46 -8.31
C ALA A 31 -0.84 12.84 -8.99
N LEU A 32 -0.95 12.49 -10.28
CA LEU A 32 0.18 11.96 -11.05
C LEU A 32 1.30 12.99 -11.20
N LYS A 33 0.96 14.25 -11.49
CA LYS A 33 1.91 15.36 -11.57
C LYS A 33 2.59 15.60 -10.22
N HIS A 34 1.83 15.56 -9.12
CA HIS A 34 2.36 15.68 -7.77
C HIS A 34 3.38 14.58 -7.48
N ILE A 35 3.02 13.32 -7.75
CA ILE A 35 3.89 12.17 -7.52
C ILE A 35 5.16 12.28 -8.35
N GLU A 36 5.07 12.61 -9.64
CA GLU A 36 6.26 12.77 -10.48
C GLU A 36 7.18 13.89 -9.95
N GLN A 37 6.61 15.07 -9.66
CA GLN A 37 7.39 16.23 -9.24
C GLN A 37 8.01 16.07 -7.84
N ARG A 38 7.30 15.39 -6.93
CA ARG A 38 7.71 15.26 -5.52
C ARG A 38 8.47 13.98 -5.24
N HIS A 39 8.06 12.87 -5.84
CA HIS A 39 8.53 11.52 -5.53
C HIS A 39 9.10 10.79 -6.73
N GLY A 40 9.02 11.34 -7.95
CA GLY A 40 9.55 10.71 -9.16
C GLY A 40 11.08 10.69 -9.21
N VAL A 41 11.62 9.98 -10.21
CA VAL A 41 13.07 9.75 -10.39
C VAL A 41 13.89 11.04 -10.40
N ASP A 42 13.39 12.10 -11.05
CA ASP A 42 14.10 13.38 -11.19
C ASP A 42 13.81 14.39 -10.07
N SER A 43 12.94 14.02 -9.12
CA SER A 43 12.48 14.89 -8.05
C SER A 43 13.61 15.31 -7.10
N LYS A 44 13.41 16.43 -6.42
CA LYS A 44 14.34 16.89 -5.37
C LYS A 44 14.43 15.89 -4.22
N LEU A 45 13.34 15.20 -3.86
CA LEU A 45 13.35 14.22 -2.78
C LEU A 45 14.14 12.96 -3.17
N ALA A 46 14.01 12.51 -4.42
CA ALA A 46 14.83 11.41 -4.94
C ALA A 46 16.33 11.75 -4.89
N LYS A 47 16.69 12.95 -5.31
CA LYS A 47 18.07 13.48 -5.21
C LYS A 47 18.57 13.58 -3.77
N ASN A 48 17.66 13.72 -2.80
CA ASN A 48 17.95 13.76 -1.37
C ASN A 48 17.85 12.37 -0.69
N GLY A 49 17.76 11.28 -1.45
CA GLY A 49 17.81 9.90 -0.93
C GLY A 49 16.45 9.24 -0.66
N GLN A 50 15.32 9.89 -1.00
CA GLN A 50 14.03 9.20 -1.02
C GLN A 50 14.02 8.17 -2.17
N PRO A 51 13.60 6.91 -1.95
CA PRO A 51 13.40 5.97 -3.04
C PRO A 51 12.35 6.51 -4.03
N PRO A 52 12.66 6.67 -5.32
CA PRO A 52 11.74 7.28 -6.25
C PRO A 52 10.57 6.36 -6.59
N ILE A 53 9.41 6.94 -6.84
CA ILE A 53 8.27 6.30 -7.49
C ILE A 53 8.54 6.21 -8.99
N THR A 54 8.40 5.01 -9.51
CA THR A 54 8.51 4.67 -10.92
C THR A 54 7.15 4.27 -11.49
N SER A 55 7.06 4.15 -12.81
CA SER A 55 5.85 3.64 -13.47
C SER A 55 5.50 2.21 -13.03
N ALA A 56 6.49 1.39 -12.68
CA ALA A 56 6.26 0.05 -12.15
C ALA A 56 5.60 0.08 -10.77
N ASP A 57 5.95 1.05 -9.92
CA ASP A 57 5.31 1.23 -8.62
C ASP A 57 3.85 1.69 -8.78
N ILE A 58 3.58 2.58 -9.74
CA ILE A 58 2.22 3.03 -10.06
C ILE A 58 1.35 1.86 -10.57
N ALA A 59 1.92 0.97 -11.38
CA ALA A 59 1.17 -0.15 -11.94
C ALA A 59 0.66 -1.15 -10.89
N ILE A 60 1.34 -1.26 -9.74
CA ILE A 60 0.92 -2.12 -8.63
C ILE A 60 0.05 -1.40 -7.58
N TYR A 61 -0.33 -0.14 -7.81
CA TYR A 61 -1.20 0.62 -6.91
C TYR A 61 -2.51 -0.13 -6.53
N PRO A 62 -3.26 -0.75 -7.47
CA PRO A 62 -4.47 -1.50 -7.13
C PRO A 62 -4.23 -2.64 -6.13
N ASP A 63 -3.08 -3.31 -6.26
CA ASP A 63 -2.67 -4.39 -5.36
C ASP A 63 -2.32 -3.83 -3.97
N ILE A 64 -1.59 -2.71 -3.91
CA ILE A 64 -1.26 -2.06 -2.64
C ILE A 64 -2.52 -1.67 -1.87
N ILE A 65 -3.50 -1.06 -2.54
CA ILE A 65 -4.76 -0.66 -1.89
C ILE A 65 -5.54 -1.88 -1.40
N ASN A 66 -5.69 -2.92 -2.24
CA ASN A 66 -6.51 -4.07 -1.88
C ASN A 66 -5.86 -4.97 -0.82
N HIS A 67 -4.53 -5.04 -0.81
CA HIS A 67 -3.77 -5.97 0.03
C HIS A 67 -2.76 -5.26 0.93
N GLY A 68 -3.07 -4.03 1.38
CA GLY A 68 -2.23 -3.26 2.30
C GLY A 68 -1.95 -4.01 3.60
N ASP A 69 -0.76 -3.84 4.16
CA ASP A 69 -0.37 -4.49 5.41
C ASP A 69 -0.84 -3.67 6.63
N LEU A 70 -0.88 -2.34 6.50
CA LEU A 70 -1.43 -1.41 7.48
C LEU A 70 -2.39 -0.44 6.79
N MET A 71 -3.44 -0.04 7.51
CA MET A 71 -4.35 1.01 7.07
C MET A 71 -4.71 1.96 8.21
N LYS A 72 -5.01 3.20 7.86
CA LYS A 72 -5.55 4.22 8.77
C LYS A 72 -6.63 5.00 8.03
N VAL A 73 -7.77 5.19 8.68
CA VAL A 73 -8.88 6.00 8.16
C VAL A 73 -9.03 7.23 9.04
N GLU A 74 -9.15 8.40 8.42
CA GLU A 74 -9.37 9.66 9.10
C GLU A 74 -10.59 10.37 8.52
N ASP A 75 -11.47 10.86 9.38
CA ASP A 75 -12.58 11.71 8.99
C ASP A 75 -12.10 13.14 8.74
N THR A 76 -12.43 13.69 7.58
CA THR A 76 -12.15 15.10 7.24
C THR A 76 -13.42 15.79 6.79
N PRO A 77 -13.48 17.14 6.83
CA PRO A 77 -14.63 17.88 6.29
C PRO A 77 -14.92 17.60 4.81
N LYS A 78 -13.94 17.12 4.04
CA LYS A 78 -14.04 16.85 2.60
C LYS A 78 -14.37 15.39 2.27
N GLY A 79 -14.48 14.53 3.28
CA GLY A 79 -14.68 13.09 3.12
C GLY A 79 -13.74 12.27 3.98
N LYS A 80 -13.82 10.95 3.86
CA LYS A 80 -12.93 10.03 4.56
C LYS A 80 -11.62 9.90 3.81
N TYR A 81 -10.53 10.12 4.53
CA TYR A 81 -9.18 9.94 4.04
C TYR A 81 -8.69 8.55 4.46
N LEU A 82 -8.00 7.86 3.55
CA LEU A 82 -7.43 6.55 3.80
C LEU A 82 -5.94 6.60 3.49
N LEU A 83 -5.16 6.12 4.45
CA LEU A 83 -3.74 5.86 4.31
C LEU A 83 -3.51 4.36 4.29
N ILE A 84 -2.86 3.85 3.25
CA ILE A 84 -2.46 2.45 3.11
C ILE A 84 -0.94 2.34 3.10
N GLY A 85 -0.41 1.40 3.86
CA GLY A 85 1.00 1.06 3.93
C GLY A 85 1.24 -0.37 3.48
N LYS A 86 2.24 -0.59 2.63
CA LYS A 86 2.69 -1.93 2.23
C LYS A 86 4.21 -2.03 2.23
N GLN A 87 4.74 -3.11 2.80
CA GLN A 87 6.16 -3.43 2.73
C GLN A 87 6.49 -4.13 1.41
N ILE A 88 7.39 -3.56 0.62
CA ILE A 88 7.79 -4.08 -0.70
C ILE A 88 9.30 -4.01 -0.82
N ASN A 89 9.98 -5.17 -0.90
CA ASN A 89 11.40 -5.29 -1.23
C ASN A 89 12.34 -4.32 -0.47
N GLY A 90 12.13 -4.17 0.85
CA GLY A 90 12.95 -3.29 1.70
C GLY A 90 12.51 -1.82 1.75
N TYR A 91 11.48 -1.47 0.99
CA TYR A 91 10.81 -0.17 1.04
C TYR A 91 9.44 -0.29 1.69
N MET A 92 9.00 0.80 2.32
CA MET A 92 7.60 1.00 2.65
C MET A 92 6.97 1.86 1.56
N ALA A 93 5.97 1.32 0.86
CA ALA A 93 5.10 2.08 -0.02
C ALA A 93 3.94 2.62 0.80
N VAL A 94 3.70 3.92 0.69
CA VAL A 94 2.59 4.61 1.37
C VAL A 94 1.73 5.27 0.32
N VAL A 95 0.42 5.06 0.44
CA VAL A 95 -0.57 5.52 -0.52
C VAL A 95 -1.67 6.26 0.21
N GLU A 96 -1.89 7.50 -0.23
CA GLU A 96 -2.89 8.40 0.30
C GLU A 96 -4.06 8.52 -0.66
N VAL A 97 -5.27 8.19 -0.23
CA VAL A 97 -6.47 8.25 -1.07
C VAL A 97 -7.65 8.89 -0.32
N ILE A 98 -8.63 9.38 -1.06
CA ILE A 98 -9.84 10.01 -0.55
C ILE A 98 -11.05 9.22 -1.02
N GLY A 99 -11.91 8.81 -0.09
CA GLY A 99 -13.22 8.25 -0.39
C GLY A 99 -14.21 9.36 -0.74
N THR A 100 -14.80 9.29 -1.92
CA THR A 100 -15.76 10.27 -2.44
C THR A 100 -17.17 9.67 -2.58
N LYS A 101 -18.20 10.52 -2.59
CA LYS A 101 -19.63 10.10 -2.52
C LYS A 101 -20.13 9.21 -3.67
N ASN A 102 -19.35 9.01 -4.74
CA ASN A 102 -19.75 8.28 -5.94
C ASN A 102 -19.07 6.90 -6.06
N ASN A 103 -18.84 6.20 -4.93
CA ASN A 103 -18.07 4.95 -4.89
C ASN A 103 -16.73 5.08 -5.64
N GLN A 104 -16.03 6.19 -5.41
CA GLN A 104 -14.74 6.47 -6.03
C GLN A 104 -13.70 6.71 -4.96
N LEU A 105 -12.61 5.95 -5.07
CA LEU A 105 -11.41 6.09 -4.28
C LEU A 105 -10.37 6.84 -5.10
N THR A 106 -10.16 8.11 -4.77
CA THR A 106 -9.31 9.01 -5.56
C THR A 106 -7.92 9.08 -4.96
N LEU A 107 -6.88 8.83 -5.77
CA LEU A 107 -5.50 9.00 -5.34
C LEU A 107 -5.17 10.47 -5.08
N LYS A 108 -4.51 10.71 -3.95
CA LYS A 108 -3.95 12.02 -3.61
C LYS A 108 -2.44 12.03 -3.81
N THR A 109 -1.74 11.04 -3.26
CA THR A 109 -0.30 10.87 -3.45
C THR A 109 0.13 9.44 -3.15
N MET A 110 1.30 9.06 -3.65
CA MET A 110 1.98 7.81 -3.39
C MET A 110 3.47 8.10 -3.26
N TYR A 111 4.12 7.51 -2.27
CA TYR A 111 5.55 7.64 -2.08
C TYR A 111 6.16 6.37 -1.48
N LYS A 112 7.49 6.28 -1.54
CA LYS A 112 8.27 5.24 -0.88
C LYS A 112 9.21 5.85 0.13
N GLU A 113 9.47 5.11 1.20
CA GLU A 113 10.55 5.40 2.14
C GLU A 113 11.39 4.15 2.39
N ASN A 114 12.63 4.38 2.81
CA ASN A 114 13.51 3.30 3.23
C ASN A 114 13.09 2.76 4.59
N GLY A 115 13.26 1.45 4.77
CA GLY A 115 13.10 0.80 6.07
C GLY A 115 11.83 -0.01 6.20
N LYS A 116 11.47 -0.27 7.46
CA LYS A 116 10.36 -1.18 7.80
C LYS A 116 9.07 -0.40 8.01
N LEU A 117 7.98 -0.89 7.42
CA LEU A 117 6.65 -0.31 7.56
C LEU A 117 6.21 -0.20 9.03
N ALA A 118 6.60 -1.15 9.89
CA ALA A 118 6.34 -1.10 11.33
C ALA A 118 6.92 0.16 12.03
N ASN A 119 7.91 0.81 11.41
CA ASN A 119 8.53 2.02 11.93
C ASN A 119 7.96 3.31 11.31
N ALA A 120 7.05 3.19 10.34
CA ALA A 120 6.44 4.31 9.63
C ALA A 120 5.73 5.22 10.61
N LYS A 121 6.10 6.50 10.63
CA LYS A 121 5.55 7.49 11.58
C LYS A 121 4.04 7.67 11.41
N GLU A 122 3.56 7.61 10.18
CA GLU A 122 2.14 7.81 9.84
C GLU A 122 1.21 6.77 10.48
N PHE A 123 1.72 5.57 10.74
CA PHE A 123 0.98 4.46 11.36
C PHE A 123 1.27 4.31 12.85
N LYS A 124 2.12 5.16 13.43
CA LYS A 124 2.32 5.17 14.89
C LYS A 124 1.12 5.82 15.55
N LYS A 125 0.52 5.13 16.51
CA LYS A 125 -0.51 5.70 17.38
C LYS A 125 0.11 6.85 18.17
N SER A 126 -0.48 8.04 18.13
CA SER A 126 -0.05 9.13 19.01
C SER A 126 -0.32 8.70 20.45
N ILE A 127 0.74 8.49 21.24
CA ILE A 127 0.60 8.49 22.69
C ILE A 127 0.24 9.92 23.05
N SER A 128 -1.04 10.19 23.28
CA SER A 128 -1.46 11.46 23.87
C SER A 128 -0.87 11.50 25.26
N ASN A 129 0.19 12.29 25.46
CA ASN A 129 0.65 12.69 26.78
C ASN A 129 -0.38 13.66 27.37
N HIS A 130 -1.58 13.17 27.66
CA HIS A 130 -2.60 13.92 28.36
C HIS A 130 -2.93 13.28 29.70
N ASP A 131 -1.92 12.75 30.38
CA ASP A 131 -1.93 12.44 31.81
C ASP A 131 -0.53 12.71 32.38
N VAL A 132 -0.10 13.97 32.36
CA VAL A 132 0.97 14.43 33.27
C VAL A 132 0.31 15.06 34.47
N ALA A 133 -0.26 14.21 35.34
CA ALA A 133 -0.57 14.55 36.72
C ALA A 133 -0.77 13.26 37.52
N ASP A 134 0.30 12.52 37.80
CA ASP A 134 0.78 12.31 39.17
C ASP A 134 1.98 11.35 39.13
N SER A 135 2.94 11.65 39.98
CA SER A 135 4.24 11.00 40.02
C SER A 135 4.11 9.64 40.70
N ARG A 136 4.44 8.53 40.01
CA ARG A 136 4.97 7.28 40.61
C ARG A 136 5.41 6.28 39.52
N PRO A 137 6.56 5.61 39.65
CA PRO A 137 6.94 4.53 38.76
C PRO A 137 6.20 3.27 39.20
N LEU A 138 5.26 2.78 38.38
CA LEU A 138 4.59 1.52 38.66
C LEU A 138 5.22 0.39 37.83
N ASN A 139 5.97 -0.44 38.55
CA ASN A 139 6.41 -1.76 38.13
C ASN A 139 5.22 -2.73 38.04
N THR A 140 5.30 -3.62 37.05
CA THR A 140 4.77 -4.99 36.99
C THR A 140 3.28 -5.23 37.20
N GLY A 141 2.63 -5.75 36.14
CA GLY A 141 1.49 -6.65 36.22
C GLY A 141 0.13 -5.96 36.38
N ASP A 142 -0.63 -5.87 35.28
CA ASP A 142 -1.98 -6.47 35.18
C ASP A 142 -2.62 -6.15 33.83
N SER A 143 -3.38 -7.13 33.35
CA SER A 143 -3.89 -7.33 32.00
C SER A 143 -4.93 -6.31 31.52
N LEU A 144 -4.93 -6.05 30.20
CA LEU A 144 -6.13 -5.75 29.42
C LEU A 144 -6.06 -6.46 28.07
N ASP A 145 -6.86 -7.53 27.94
CA ASP A 145 -7.36 -8.11 26.68
C ASP A 145 -7.94 -6.98 25.80
N THR A 146 -7.69 -6.82 24.51
CA THR A 146 -7.65 -7.78 23.41
C THR A 146 -6.59 -7.32 22.41
N ALA A 147 -5.44 -7.97 22.39
CA ALA A 147 -4.49 -7.88 21.29
C ALA A 147 -4.66 -9.15 20.44
N MET A 148 -4.91 -8.99 19.13
CA MET A 148 -4.76 -10.12 18.21
C MET A 148 -3.33 -10.65 18.34
N ASP A 149 -3.28 -11.91 18.74
CA ASP A 149 -2.15 -12.79 18.99
C ASP A 149 -0.92 -12.50 18.09
N LEU A 150 0.04 -11.78 18.68
CA LEU A 150 1.42 -11.67 18.22
C LEU A 150 2.27 -12.72 18.96
N SER A 151 1.91 -14.00 18.88
CA SER A 151 2.75 -15.07 19.45
C SER A 151 2.66 -16.39 18.68
N LYS A 152 3.11 -16.38 17.42
CA LYS A 152 3.82 -17.51 16.79
C LYS A 152 4.50 -17.09 15.48
N PRO A 153 5.82 -16.89 15.44
CA PRO A 153 6.54 -16.95 14.18
C PRO A 153 6.71 -18.42 13.83
N THR A 154 5.75 -19.01 13.11
CA THR A 154 6.01 -20.26 12.40
C THR A 154 6.88 -19.92 11.20
N THR A 155 8.15 -19.67 11.46
CA THR A 155 9.21 -19.59 10.45
C THR A 155 9.56 -21.03 10.07
N PRO A 156 9.31 -21.51 8.84
CA PRO A 156 10.20 -22.52 8.30
C PRO A 156 11.53 -21.82 8.00
N THR A 157 12.58 -22.26 8.67
CA THR A 157 13.95 -21.80 8.42
C THR A 157 14.29 -22.00 6.95
N LEU A 158 14.38 -20.92 6.16
CA LEU A 158 15.07 -21.00 4.88
C LEU A 158 16.53 -20.62 5.10
N LYS A 159 17.36 -21.66 5.03
CA LYS A 159 18.81 -21.57 5.06
C LYS A 159 19.30 -20.60 4.00
N LYS A 160 20.39 -19.91 4.36
CA LYS A 160 21.31 -19.19 3.48
C LYS A 160 21.42 -19.92 2.13
N GLN A 161 21.18 -19.21 1.02
CA GLN A 161 21.72 -19.65 -0.26
C GLN A 161 22.29 -18.49 -1.06
N THR A 162 23.61 -18.57 -1.13
CA THR A 162 24.57 -17.92 -2.00
C THR A 162 24.13 -17.99 -3.47
N THR A 163 24.58 -17.00 -4.23
CA THR A 163 24.76 -16.93 -5.68
C THR A 163 24.76 -18.29 -6.41
N ALA A 164 23.79 -18.53 -7.30
CA ALA A 164 23.96 -19.25 -8.58
C ALA A 164 22.62 -19.37 -9.35
N GLN A 165 22.64 -18.89 -10.59
CA GLN A 165 21.91 -19.31 -11.78
C GLN A 165 20.75 -20.33 -11.65
N GLY A 166 19.59 -19.93 -12.17
CA GLY A 166 18.89 -20.69 -13.21
C GLY A 166 18.12 -21.97 -12.83
N LYS A 167 16.79 -21.87 -12.99
CA LYS A 167 15.80 -22.93 -13.29
C LYS A 167 15.20 -23.68 -12.09
N ASN A 168 13.87 -23.80 -12.18
CA ASN A 168 12.94 -24.70 -11.44
C ASN A 168 12.23 -24.12 -10.21
N TYR A 169 11.16 -23.35 -10.46
CA TYR A 169 9.99 -23.28 -9.58
C TYR A 169 8.71 -23.39 -10.43
N LEU A 170 8.49 -24.58 -11.00
CA LEU A 170 7.20 -25.01 -11.55
C LEU A 170 7.02 -26.49 -11.19
N LYS A 171 6.79 -26.79 -9.91
CA LYS A 171 6.24 -28.08 -9.49
C LYS A 171 5.66 -27.98 -8.08
N SER A 172 4.39 -27.59 -8.03
CA SER A 172 3.39 -27.98 -7.00
C SER A 172 2.12 -27.11 -6.99
N LEU A 173 1.93 -26.21 -7.95
CA LEU A 173 0.64 -25.50 -8.11
C LEU A 173 -0.36 -26.40 -8.85
N SER A 174 -1.61 -26.42 -8.36
CA SER A 174 -2.73 -27.06 -9.04
C SER A 174 -2.92 -26.44 -10.45
N PRO A 175 -3.36 -27.20 -11.48
CA PRO A 175 -3.62 -26.68 -12.82
C PRO A 175 -4.54 -25.45 -12.85
N GLU A 176 -5.41 -25.26 -11.85
CA GLU A 176 -6.27 -24.09 -11.73
C GLU A 176 -5.52 -22.86 -11.18
N GLU A 177 -4.58 -23.05 -10.26
CA GLU A 177 -3.76 -21.97 -9.70
C GLU A 177 -2.74 -21.45 -10.70
N LEU A 178 -2.21 -22.32 -11.56
CA LEU A 178 -1.35 -21.92 -12.69
C LEU A 178 -2.13 -21.06 -13.70
N LYS A 179 -3.39 -21.40 -13.99
CA LYS A 179 -4.25 -20.59 -14.87
C LYS A 179 -4.58 -19.24 -14.26
N LYS A 180 -4.85 -19.17 -12.95
CA LYS A 180 -5.09 -17.91 -12.23
C LYS A 180 -3.82 -17.04 -12.16
N ALA A 181 -2.67 -17.62 -11.85
CA ALA A 181 -1.39 -16.92 -11.80
C ALA A 181 -0.94 -16.43 -13.18
N ASP A 182 -1.13 -17.24 -14.24
CA ASP A 182 -0.81 -16.84 -15.61
C ASP A 182 -1.80 -15.81 -16.17
N ALA A 183 -3.09 -15.90 -15.82
CA ALA A 183 -4.08 -14.90 -16.19
C ALA A 183 -3.82 -13.57 -15.46
N GLN A 184 -3.51 -13.62 -14.17
CA GLN A 184 -3.15 -12.45 -13.36
C GLN A 184 -1.87 -11.79 -13.90
N LYS A 185 -0.84 -12.58 -14.18
CA LYS A 185 0.42 -12.08 -14.75
C LYS A 185 0.25 -11.47 -16.14
N LYS A 186 -0.61 -12.05 -16.99
CA LYS A 186 -0.93 -11.49 -18.32
C LYS A 186 -1.73 -10.19 -18.21
N HIS A 187 -2.67 -10.12 -17.26
CA HIS A 187 -3.43 -8.91 -16.97
C HIS A 187 -2.50 -7.81 -16.44
N ASP A 188 -1.66 -8.11 -15.45
CA ASP A 188 -0.70 -7.16 -14.87
C ASP A 188 0.28 -6.62 -15.92
N VAL A 189 0.80 -7.49 -16.80
CA VAL A 189 1.69 -7.06 -17.91
C VAL A 189 0.95 -6.19 -18.93
N SER A 190 -0.33 -6.43 -19.18
CA SER A 190 -1.16 -5.59 -20.05
C SER A 190 -1.39 -4.21 -19.43
N TRP A 191 -1.68 -4.15 -18.12
CA TRP A 191 -1.86 -2.89 -17.40
C TRP A 191 -0.57 -2.08 -17.34
N VAL A 192 0.57 -2.70 -17.02
CA VAL A 192 1.88 -2.04 -17.01
C VAL A 192 2.17 -1.37 -18.38
N ARG A 193 1.81 -2.04 -19.48
CA ARG A 193 1.98 -1.49 -20.84
C ARG A 193 1.03 -0.33 -21.15
N ILE A 194 -0.24 -0.43 -20.75
CA ILE A 194 -1.22 0.67 -20.90
C ILE A 194 -0.76 1.89 -20.11
N PHE A 195 -0.27 1.70 -18.89
CA PHE A 195 0.27 2.78 -18.08
C PHE A 195 1.55 3.37 -18.66
N GLN A 196 2.48 2.56 -19.14
CA GLN A 196 3.68 3.07 -19.82
C GLN A 196 3.33 3.87 -21.09
N PHE A 197 2.30 3.45 -21.82
CA PHE A 197 1.80 4.17 -22.99
C PHE A 197 1.16 5.51 -22.61
N ILE A 198 0.31 5.53 -21.59
CA ILE A 198 -0.33 6.77 -21.09
C ILE A 198 0.72 7.73 -20.50
N PHE A 199 1.70 7.22 -19.77
CA PHE A 199 2.78 8.04 -19.20
C PHE A 199 3.69 8.64 -20.29
N HIS A 200 4.01 7.89 -21.34
CA HIS A 200 4.77 8.42 -22.49
C HIS A 200 3.99 9.48 -23.27
N PHE A 201 2.68 9.31 -23.43
CA PHE A 201 1.85 10.27 -24.17
C PHE A 201 1.63 11.58 -23.39
N TRP A 202 1.80 11.57 -22.07
CA TRP A 202 1.67 12.75 -21.22
C TRP A 202 2.98 13.57 -21.07
N LYS A 203 4.13 13.01 -21.50
CA LYS A 203 5.42 13.72 -21.57
C LYS A 203 5.66 14.49 -22.88
N GLY A 204 4.70 14.47 -23.81
CA GLY A 204 4.75 15.16 -25.11
C GLY A 204 3.93 16.44 -25.15
#